data_AF-A0A7Y4VWZ0-F1
#
_entry.id   AF-A0A7Y4VWZ0-F1
#
_cell.length_a   1.000
_cell.length_b   1.000
_cell.length_c   1.000
_cell.angle_alpha   90.00
_cell.angle_beta   90.00
_cell.angle_gamma   90.00
#
_symmetry.space_group_name_H-M   'P 1'
#
loop_
_entity.id
_entity.type
_entity.pdbx_description
1 polymer ?
#
loop_
_entity_poly.entity_id
_entity_poly.type
_entity_poly.pdbx_seq_one_letter_code
_entity_poly.pdbx_strand_id
1 'polypeptide(L)'
;MPVNKAQVLEGMSCRKRLWWSTYEPGEELDKTEVVQDLLSEGQAVGARAREAFPGFEPEVPFEGDGVSIRTDLIDRSAGTVRLYEVKASNSIRDPRLVDDVAIQVHVLRAAGATVEKAHLVHLNTACKAPDLSNLFVVAEVTAEVEKRLPAIAEAIQTARTTIEGSLPTVDIGAHCRRGKDDACPFIDRCWKEVPKHHVSELYYIGGRWEEFAKAGHRTIDRLPDGVKLPKKETARQVRAIKEDRRIVEPGLGAALEAWRGPVACLDFETTSSAIPRYAGCTPWEQMPVQFSVDYEVARSLPRRHFAWIAEDSADPRPALAKALVEACRDAETIVAWYASFEKACLKHLQNAVPALARELLDIEERLVDALPVVRDHIYDPEFRGGFSIKKVQPALVRELPGYDTFEIQEGMTASVRLKKLMRGEPSLPADRERIRRDLLEYCNFDTFGLRELIGKLREIAAAPTP
;
A
#
# COMPACT_ATOMS: atom_id res chain seq x y z
N MET A 1 0.80 28.68 20.93
CA MET A 1 0.51 27.42 21.67
C MET A 1 1.66 26.45 21.44
N PRO A 2 2.02 25.58 22.40
CA PRO A 2 3.02 24.54 22.14
C PRO A 2 2.47 23.57 21.09
N VAL A 3 3.33 23.15 20.16
CA VAL A 3 3.01 22.14 19.13
C VAL A 3 3.62 20.80 19.53
N ASN A 4 3.14 19.70 19.00
CA ASN A 4 3.76 18.39 19.21
C ASN A 4 4.60 17.95 17.99
N LYS A 5 5.40 16.88 18.16
CA LYS A 5 6.21 16.26 17.10
C LYS A 5 5.44 16.02 15.79
N ALA A 6 4.23 15.44 15.89
CA ALA A 6 3.41 15.11 14.73
C ALA A 6 2.96 16.37 13.98
N GLN A 7 2.57 17.42 14.70
CA GLN A 7 2.19 18.71 14.11
C GLN A 7 3.37 19.37 13.37
N VAL A 8 4.59 19.27 13.88
CA VAL A 8 5.78 19.79 13.17
C VAL A 8 5.99 19.02 11.86
N LEU A 9 5.94 17.68 11.90
CA LEU A 9 6.06 16.83 10.70
C LEU A 9 4.92 17.08 9.69
N GLU A 10 3.70 17.29 10.17
CA GLU A 10 2.55 17.67 9.33
C GLU A 10 2.75 19.04 8.68
N GLY A 11 3.31 20.01 9.40
CA GLY A 11 3.62 21.35 8.89
C GLY A 11 4.71 21.34 7.82
N MET A 12 5.79 20.56 8.04
CA MET A 12 6.83 20.28 7.03
C MET A 12 6.22 19.63 5.79
N SER A 13 5.19 18.83 6.01
CA SER A 13 4.45 18.18 4.96
C SER A 13 3.57 19.16 4.16
N CYS A 14 2.63 19.83 4.81
CA CYS A 14 1.80 20.84 4.17
C CYS A 14 1.16 21.71 5.26
N ARG A 15 1.37 23.03 5.17
CA ARG A 15 0.80 23.99 6.13
C ARG A 15 -0.74 23.98 6.15
N LYS A 16 -1.40 23.73 5.00
CA LYS A 16 -2.86 23.52 4.96
C LYS A 16 -3.27 22.27 5.74
N ARG A 17 -2.55 21.15 5.58
CA ARG A 17 -2.81 19.92 6.33
C ARG A 17 -2.71 20.19 7.83
N LEU A 18 -1.61 20.79 8.29
CA LEU A 18 -1.43 21.15 9.70
C LEU A 18 -2.57 22.02 10.25
N TRP A 19 -2.95 23.06 9.50
CA TRP A 19 -4.01 23.97 9.92
C TRP A 19 -5.36 23.27 9.99
N TRP A 20 -5.75 22.51 8.95
CA TRP A 20 -7.00 21.74 8.95
C TRP A 20 -7.02 20.65 10.03
N SER A 21 -5.91 19.94 10.25
CA SER A 21 -5.81 18.98 11.35
C SER A 21 -6.09 19.61 12.71
N THR A 22 -5.77 20.89 12.88
CA THR A 22 -5.86 21.60 14.15
C THR A 22 -7.21 22.29 14.35
N TYR A 23 -7.75 22.95 13.32
CA TYR A 23 -8.90 23.85 13.44
C TYR A 23 -10.17 23.36 12.76
N GLU A 24 -10.04 22.55 11.70
CA GLU A 24 -11.19 22.00 10.96
C GLU A 24 -11.04 20.50 10.75
N PRO A 25 -10.83 19.72 11.84
CA PRO A 25 -10.81 18.27 11.74
C PRO A 25 -12.17 17.80 11.23
N GLY A 26 -12.17 16.88 10.28
CA GLY A 26 -13.37 16.19 9.83
C GLY A 26 -13.19 14.69 9.91
N GLU A 27 -14.19 13.96 9.40
CA GLU A 27 -14.18 12.50 9.31
C GLU A 27 -12.95 11.96 8.55
N GLU A 28 -12.28 12.81 7.75
CA GLU A 28 -11.04 12.45 7.06
C GLU A 28 -9.87 12.10 8.02
N LEU A 29 -9.96 12.49 9.29
CA LEU A 29 -8.99 12.13 10.33
C LEU A 29 -9.42 10.91 11.16
N ASP A 30 -10.62 10.38 10.95
CA ASP A 30 -11.05 9.19 11.65
C ASP A 30 -10.11 8.03 11.32
N LYS A 31 -9.59 7.38 12.37
CA LYS A 31 -8.64 6.30 12.21
C LYS A 31 -9.36 5.10 11.62
N THR A 32 -9.16 4.88 10.33
CA THR A 32 -9.60 3.66 9.64
C THR A 32 -9.04 2.41 10.33
N GLU A 33 -9.68 1.26 10.12
CA GLU A 33 -9.18 -0.02 10.66
C GLU A 33 -7.72 -0.28 10.27
N VAL A 34 -7.30 0.17 9.09
CA VAL A 34 -5.92 0.09 8.60
C VAL A 34 -4.96 0.94 9.44
N VAL A 35 -5.32 2.20 9.71
CA VAL A 35 -4.50 3.08 10.55
C VAL A 35 -4.43 2.54 11.99
N GLN A 36 -5.53 2.01 12.51
CA GLN A 36 -5.57 1.40 13.84
C GLN A 36 -4.67 0.16 13.93
N ASP A 37 -4.68 -0.73 12.92
CA ASP A 37 -3.80 -1.90 12.87
C ASP A 37 -2.33 -1.49 12.82
N LEU A 38 -1.96 -0.51 11.98
CA LEU A 38 -0.59 0.01 11.91
C LEU A 38 -0.11 0.59 13.25
N LEU A 39 -0.97 1.32 13.96
CA LEU A 39 -0.66 1.83 15.31
C LEU A 39 -0.48 0.70 16.32
N SER A 40 -1.32 -0.33 16.25
CA SER A 40 -1.22 -1.53 17.10
C SER A 40 0.09 -2.30 16.85
N GLU A 41 0.46 -2.51 15.59
CA GLU A 41 1.76 -3.10 15.21
C GLU A 41 2.93 -2.24 15.75
N GLY A 42 2.83 -0.92 15.64
CA GLY A 42 3.82 0.02 16.21
C GLY A 42 3.96 -0.11 17.73
N GLN A 43 2.84 -0.19 18.46
CA GLN A 43 2.82 -0.40 19.91
C GLN A 43 3.44 -1.74 20.30
N ALA A 44 3.12 -2.81 19.57
CA ALA A 44 3.69 -4.14 19.82
C ALA A 44 5.22 -4.15 19.60
N VAL A 45 5.70 -3.49 18.54
CA VAL A 45 7.14 -3.31 18.29
C VAL A 45 7.80 -2.49 19.40
N GLY A 46 7.16 -1.40 19.84
CA GLY A 46 7.65 -0.59 20.97
C GLY A 46 7.76 -1.39 22.27
N ALA A 47 6.79 -2.25 22.56
CA ALA A 47 6.84 -3.15 23.70
C ALA A 47 8.01 -4.16 23.59
N ARG A 48 8.21 -4.77 22.41
CA ARG A 48 9.36 -5.66 22.16
C ARG A 48 10.71 -4.95 22.26
N ALA A 49 10.79 -3.69 21.86
CA ALA A 49 12.02 -2.92 22.00
C ALA A 49 12.39 -2.72 23.47
N ARG A 50 11.40 -2.46 24.35
CA ARG A 50 11.65 -2.34 25.80
C ARG A 50 12.20 -3.63 26.41
N GLU A 51 11.72 -4.79 25.93
CA GLU A 51 12.25 -6.09 26.34
C GLU A 51 13.69 -6.31 25.83
N ALA A 52 13.97 -5.88 24.60
CA ALA A 52 15.27 -6.07 23.95
C ALA A 52 16.38 -5.14 24.47
N PHE A 53 16.03 -3.97 25.01
CA PHE A 53 16.96 -2.97 25.55
C PHE A 53 16.73 -2.74 27.05
N PRO A 54 17.01 -3.75 27.91
CA PRO A 54 16.81 -3.62 29.35
C PRO A 54 17.72 -2.53 29.91
N GLY A 55 17.18 -1.68 30.79
CA GLY A 55 17.90 -0.57 31.41
C GLY A 55 17.78 0.77 30.67
N PHE A 56 17.19 0.79 29.47
CA PHE A 56 16.84 2.03 28.80
C PHE A 56 15.54 2.57 29.38
N GLU A 57 15.44 3.89 29.54
CA GLU A 57 14.24 4.57 30.03
C GLU A 57 13.23 4.74 28.87
N PRO A 58 12.03 4.14 28.94
CA PRO A 58 11.04 4.25 27.88
C PRO A 58 10.11 5.45 28.08
N GLU A 59 9.56 5.97 26.97
CA GLU A 59 8.43 6.90 26.99
C GLU A 59 8.65 8.21 27.79
N VAL A 60 9.88 8.71 27.84
CA VAL A 60 10.21 9.91 28.63
C VAL A 60 9.67 11.18 27.94
N PRO A 61 8.86 12.02 28.62
CA PRO A 61 8.36 13.27 28.05
C PRO A 61 9.37 14.41 28.16
N PHE A 62 9.43 15.27 27.15
CA PHE A 62 10.19 16.52 27.17
C PHE A 62 9.39 17.66 26.54
N GLU A 63 9.66 18.88 26.99
CA GLU A 63 9.18 20.11 26.39
C GLU A 63 10.35 21.09 26.24
N GLY A 64 10.46 21.71 25.07
CA GLY A 64 11.54 22.64 24.75
C GLY A 64 11.20 23.41 23.48
N ASP A 65 11.53 24.71 23.45
CA ASP A 65 11.24 25.61 22.32
C ASP A 65 9.76 25.62 21.86
N GLY A 66 8.84 25.44 22.82
CA GLY A 66 7.41 25.36 22.55
C GLY A 66 6.99 24.11 21.77
N VAL A 67 7.77 23.02 21.86
CA VAL A 67 7.42 21.72 21.30
C VAL A 67 7.43 20.65 22.38
N SER A 68 6.40 19.81 22.40
CA SER A 68 6.33 18.63 23.28
C SER A 68 6.60 17.33 22.51
N ILE A 69 7.41 16.47 23.12
CA ILE A 69 7.73 15.14 22.61
C ILE A 69 7.58 14.08 23.70
N ARG A 70 7.50 12.82 23.26
CA ARG A 70 7.73 11.64 24.09
C ARG A 70 8.69 10.74 23.32
N THR A 71 9.84 10.45 23.92
CA THR A 71 10.88 9.63 23.28
C THR A 71 10.55 8.15 23.44
N ASP A 72 10.92 7.30 22.48
CA ASP A 72 10.70 5.86 22.61
C ASP A 72 11.61 5.23 23.68
N LEU A 73 12.93 5.41 23.55
CA LEU A 73 13.92 4.87 24.48
C LEU A 73 15.10 5.85 24.66
N ILE A 74 15.56 6.00 25.91
CA ILE A 74 16.75 6.77 26.28
C ILE A 74 17.72 5.90 27.08
N ASP A 75 18.99 5.94 26.69
CA ASP A 75 20.09 5.43 27.52
C ASP A 75 20.85 6.60 28.16
N ARG A 76 20.99 6.55 29.49
CA ARG A 76 21.77 7.50 30.32
C ARG A 76 22.91 6.84 31.10
N SER A 77 23.24 5.59 30.81
CA SER A 77 24.26 4.83 31.54
C SER A 77 25.64 5.52 31.57
N ALA A 78 25.95 6.34 30.57
CA ALA A 78 27.19 7.10 30.45
C ALA A 78 27.12 8.54 31.01
N GLY A 79 26.02 8.94 31.65
CA GLY A 79 25.80 10.32 32.15
C GLY A 79 25.40 11.35 31.09
N THR A 80 25.44 10.97 29.81
CA THR A 80 24.92 11.70 28.64
C THR A 80 23.66 11.03 28.10
N VAL A 81 22.86 11.74 27.31
CA VAL A 81 21.67 11.18 26.66
C VAL A 81 22.05 10.54 25.33
N ARG A 82 21.68 9.27 25.15
CA ARG A 82 21.65 8.58 23.85
C ARG A 82 20.20 8.26 23.52
N LEU A 83 19.70 8.84 22.43
CA LEU A 83 18.31 8.69 21.97
C LEU A 83 18.18 7.49 21.03
N TYR A 84 17.10 6.72 21.17
CA TYR A 84 16.75 5.59 20.31
C TYR A 84 15.28 5.71 19.92
N GLU A 85 15.01 6.06 18.66
CA GLU A 85 13.66 6.10 18.08
C GLU A 85 13.35 4.77 17.39
N VAL A 86 12.25 4.13 17.76
CA VAL A 86 11.87 2.78 17.32
C VAL A 86 10.84 2.86 16.19
N LYS A 87 11.12 2.19 15.08
CA LYS A 87 10.24 2.14 13.91
C LYS A 87 9.82 0.72 13.61
N ALA A 88 8.50 0.52 13.48
CA ALA A 88 7.91 -0.71 12.95
C ALA A 88 8.08 -0.79 11.42
N SER A 89 9.32 -0.72 10.93
CA SER A 89 9.67 -0.73 9.51
C SER A 89 10.90 -1.61 9.28
N ASN A 90 11.01 -2.21 8.10
CA ASN A 90 12.19 -2.97 7.68
C ASN A 90 13.35 -2.11 7.17
N SER A 91 13.15 -0.79 7.07
CA SER A 91 14.13 0.11 6.48
C SER A 91 14.07 1.51 7.08
N ILE A 92 15.22 2.17 7.09
CA ILE A 92 15.40 3.58 7.47
C ILE A 92 15.71 4.50 6.28
N ARG A 93 15.44 4.04 5.05
CA ARG A 93 15.75 4.80 3.82
C ARG A 93 14.92 6.07 3.66
N ASP A 94 13.78 6.16 4.34
CA ASP A 94 12.93 7.34 4.31
C ASP A 94 13.61 8.49 5.07
N PRO A 95 14.00 9.60 4.39
CA PRO A 95 14.68 10.71 5.05
C PRO A 95 13.85 11.36 6.17
N ARG A 96 12.51 11.22 6.14
CA ARG A 96 11.61 11.76 7.17
C ARG A 96 11.82 11.13 8.54
N LEU A 97 12.38 9.91 8.58
CA LEU A 97 12.72 9.25 9.85
C LEU A 97 13.86 9.98 10.57
N VAL A 98 14.78 10.60 9.82
CA VAL A 98 15.82 11.46 10.40
C VAL A 98 15.20 12.76 10.91
N ASP A 99 14.24 13.34 10.18
CA ASP A 99 13.54 14.56 10.61
C ASP A 99 12.79 14.34 11.94
N ASP A 100 12.17 13.16 12.12
CA ASP A 100 11.54 12.75 13.37
C ASP A 100 12.54 12.76 14.55
N VAL A 101 13.68 12.11 14.39
CA VAL A 101 14.75 12.08 15.40
C VAL A 101 15.32 13.48 15.63
N ALA A 102 15.50 14.28 14.58
CA ALA A 102 16.04 15.64 14.68
C ALA A 102 15.13 16.59 15.46
N ILE A 103 13.80 16.48 15.31
CA ILE A 103 12.84 17.19 16.17
C ILE A 103 13.06 16.81 17.63
N GLN A 104 13.23 15.53 17.93
CA GLN A 104 13.42 15.08 19.31
C GLN A 104 14.74 15.57 19.90
N VAL A 105 15.83 15.51 19.13
CA VAL A 105 17.14 16.03 19.57
C VAL A 105 17.09 17.55 19.81
N HIS A 106 16.41 18.31 18.95
CA HIS A 106 16.19 19.75 19.14
C HIS A 106 15.50 20.03 20.48
N VAL A 107 14.39 19.33 20.74
CA VAL A 107 13.61 19.51 21.97
C VAL A 107 14.38 19.08 23.22
N LEU A 108 15.09 17.95 23.18
CA LEU A 108 15.96 17.49 24.27
C LEU A 108 17.02 18.54 24.62
N ARG A 109 17.70 19.11 23.62
CA ARG A 109 18.71 20.16 23.82
C ARG A 109 18.10 21.45 24.36
N ALA A 110 16.94 21.85 23.84
CA ALA A 110 16.20 23.00 24.35
C ALA A 110 15.73 22.80 25.80
N ALA A 111 15.47 21.56 26.22
CA ALA A 111 15.16 21.16 27.59
C ALA A 111 16.42 21.02 28.49
N GLY A 112 17.62 21.31 27.98
CA GLY A 112 18.88 21.28 28.73
C GLY A 112 19.60 19.92 28.75
N ALA A 113 19.13 18.92 28.01
CA ALA A 113 19.81 17.63 27.94
C ALA A 113 21.04 17.68 27.02
N THR A 114 22.13 17.03 27.44
CA THR A 114 23.31 16.81 26.58
C THR A 114 23.13 15.51 25.80
N VAL A 115 22.71 15.64 24.54
CA VAL A 115 22.52 14.49 23.62
C VAL A 115 23.85 14.17 22.93
N GLU A 116 24.43 13.03 23.26
CA GLU A 116 25.70 12.53 22.70
C GLU A 116 25.48 11.84 21.35
N LYS A 117 24.46 10.97 21.27
CA LYS A 117 24.15 10.17 20.08
C LYS A 117 22.65 10.05 19.87
N ALA A 118 22.26 9.90 18.61
CA ALA A 118 20.90 9.58 18.22
C ALA A 118 20.88 8.37 17.29
N HIS A 119 19.92 7.48 17.50
CA HIS A 119 19.80 6.23 16.78
C HIS A 119 18.37 6.04 16.25
N LEU A 120 18.27 5.43 15.07
CA LEU A 120 17.06 4.80 14.58
C LEU A 120 17.15 3.29 14.84
N VAL A 121 16.10 2.73 15.42
CA VAL A 121 15.93 1.29 15.62
C VAL A 121 14.85 0.80 14.66
N HIS A 122 15.15 -0.21 13.86
CA HIS A 122 14.21 -0.77 12.88
C HIS A 122 14.24 -2.30 12.89
N LEU A 123 13.30 -2.93 12.19
CA LEU A 123 13.16 -4.38 12.16
C LEU A 123 14.20 -5.02 11.23
N ASN A 124 14.77 -6.14 11.69
CA ASN A 124 15.75 -6.92 10.96
C ASN A 124 15.05 -7.93 10.04
N THR A 125 15.17 -7.75 8.73
CA THR A 125 14.59 -8.69 7.75
C THR A 125 15.24 -10.08 7.75
N ALA A 126 16.38 -10.25 8.41
CA ALA A 126 16.99 -11.57 8.61
C ALA A 126 16.46 -12.30 9.85
N CYS A 127 15.70 -11.62 10.73
CA CYS A 127 15.06 -12.23 11.88
C CYS A 127 13.94 -13.18 11.43
N LYS A 128 13.90 -14.40 11.99
CA LYS A 128 12.93 -15.43 11.63
C LYS A 128 12.28 -16.01 12.87
N ALA A 129 10.96 -15.98 12.92
CA ALA A 129 10.22 -16.64 13.99
C ALA A 129 10.54 -18.16 14.05
N PRO A 130 10.50 -18.79 15.24
CA PRO A 130 10.12 -18.20 16.53
C PRO A 130 11.25 -17.47 17.27
N ASP A 131 12.50 -17.53 16.80
CA ASP A 131 13.62 -16.84 17.44
C ASP A 131 13.64 -15.35 17.05
N LEU A 132 13.23 -14.50 17.98
CA LEU A 132 13.17 -13.06 17.80
C LEU A 132 14.34 -12.31 18.49
N SER A 133 15.39 -13.02 18.89
CA SER A 133 16.53 -12.44 19.61
C SER A 133 17.27 -11.35 18.82
N ASN A 134 17.22 -11.41 17.48
CA ASN A 134 17.84 -10.44 16.58
C ASN A 134 16.82 -9.55 15.84
N LEU A 135 15.62 -9.34 16.41
CA LEU A 135 14.52 -8.61 15.77
C LEU A 135 14.88 -7.17 15.39
N PHE A 136 15.79 -6.52 16.12
CA PHE A 136 16.12 -5.11 15.94
C PHE A 136 17.50 -4.89 15.32
N VAL A 137 17.58 -3.92 14.40
CA VAL A 137 18.82 -3.31 13.92
C VAL A 137 18.87 -1.88 14.46
N VAL A 138 20.03 -1.49 15.00
CA VAL A 138 20.29 -0.13 15.50
C VAL A 138 21.22 0.58 14.53
N ALA A 139 20.80 1.75 14.03
CA ALA A 139 21.60 2.61 13.18
C ALA A 139 21.84 3.96 13.88
N GLU A 140 23.11 4.33 14.07
CA GLU A 140 23.46 5.68 14.51
C GLU A 140 23.21 6.68 13.37
N VAL A 141 22.50 7.76 13.67
CA VAL A 141 22.11 8.81 12.69
C VAL A 141 22.45 10.22 13.17
N THR A 142 23.37 10.33 14.14
CA THR A 142 23.74 11.61 14.76
C THR A 142 24.18 12.64 13.72
N ALA A 143 25.06 12.26 12.79
CA ALA A 143 25.58 13.18 11.77
C ALA A 143 24.51 13.67 10.79
N GLU A 144 23.55 12.82 10.42
CA GLU A 144 22.40 13.16 9.61
C GLU A 144 21.45 14.09 10.36
N VAL A 145 21.21 13.83 11.65
CA VAL A 145 20.41 14.68 12.53
C VAL A 145 21.00 16.08 12.63
N GLU A 146 22.31 16.22 12.90
CA GLU A 146 22.97 17.53 13.00
C GLU A 146 22.75 18.38 11.73
N LYS A 147 22.81 17.76 10.54
CA LYS A 147 22.57 18.45 9.27
C LYS A 147 21.13 18.93 9.13
N ARG A 148 20.17 18.30 9.80
CA ARG A 148 18.73 18.64 9.74
C ARG A 148 18.33 19.72 10.73
N LEU A 149 19.03 19.86 11.86
CA LEU A 149 18.63 20.76 12.95
C LEU A 149 18.29 22.20 12.52
N PRO A 150 19.04 22.87 11.61
CA PRO A 150 18.67 24.22 11.16
C PRO A 150 17.28 24.26 10.48
N ALA A 151 17.01 23.29 9.60
CA ALA A 151 15.71 23.20 8.92
C ALA A 151 14.58 22.81 9.89
N ILE A 152 14.88 22.00 10.90
CA ILE A 152 13.92 21.64 11.95
C ILE A 152 13.56 22.85 12.82
N ALA A 153 14.53 23.68 13.20
CA ALA A 153 14.26 24.90 13.95
C ALA A 153 13.32 25.84 13.16
N GLU A 154 13.56 26.02 11.86
CA GLU A 154 12.66 26.78 10.97
C GLU A 154 11.27 26.14 10.85
N ALA A 155 11.22 24.81 10.72
CA ALA A 155 9.96 24.06 10.63
C ALA A 155 9.10 24.20 11.89
N ILE A 156 9.72 24.18 13.08
CA ILE A 156 9.03 24.40 14.36
C ILE A 156 8.39 25.78 14.40
N GLN A 157 9.14 26.83 14.04
CA GLN A 157 8.60 28.20 13.99
C GLN A 157 7.49 28.33 12.94
N THR A 158 7.67 27.70 11.77
CA THR A 158 6.65 27.66 10.72
C THR A 158 5.38 26.96 11.18
N ALA A 159 5.49 25.84 11.90
CA ALA A 159 4.33 25.11 12.41
C ALA A 159 3.57 25.94 13.45
N ARG A 160 4.28 26.59 14.38
CA ARG A 160 3.70 27.47 15.40
C ARG A 160 2.97 28.66 14.79
N THR A 161 3.63 29.37 13.88
CA THR A 161 3.02 30.51 13.17
C THR A 161 1.85 30.10 12.29
N THR A 162 1.90 28.92 11.67
CA THR A 162 0.78 28.37 10.89
C THR A 162 -0.43 28.16 11.78
N ILE A 163 -0.26 27.55 12.95
CA ILE A 163 -1.36 27.31 13.88
C ILE A 163 -1.89 28.63 14.46
N GLU A 164 -1.04 29.59 14.78
CA GLU A 164 -1.50 30.88 15.33
C GLU A 164 -2.15 31.81 14.28
N GLY A 165 -2.01 31.49 12.99
CA GLY A 165 -2.51 32.29 11.87
C GLY A 165 -3.82 31.81 11.25
N SER A 166 -4.17 32.43 10.12
CA SER A 166 -5.29 32.02 9.27
C SER A 166 -4.90 30.86 8.34
N LEU A 167 -5.92 30.22 7.74
CA LEU A 167 -5.75 29.12 6.79
C LEU A 167 -4.72 29.48 5.68
N PRO A 168 -3.58 28.77 5.58
CA PRO A 168 -2.56 29.07 4.60
C PRO A 168 -3.04 28.86 3.16
N THR A 169 -2.58 29.71 2.23
CA THR A 169 -2.74 29.48 0.79
C THR A 169 -1.58 28.61 0.28
N VAL A 170 -1.91 27.40 -0.17
CA VAL A 170 -0.98 26.41 -0.74
C VAL A 170 -1.70 25.72 -1.90
N ASP A 171 -1.15 25.81 -3.11
CA ASP A 171 -1.72 25.17 -4.30
C ASP A 171 -1.55 23.64 -4.25
N ILE A 172 -2.32 22.90 -5.03
CA ILE A 172 -2.09 21.46 -5.21
C ILE A 172 -0.74 21.20 -5.90
N GLY A 173 -0.07 20.12 -5.53
CA GLY A 173 1.24 19.76 -6.09
C GLY A 173 1.70 18.36 -5.70
N ALA A 174 2.95 18.05 -6.01
CA ALA A 174 3.59 16.77 -5.71
C ALA A 174 3.53 16.42 -4.21
N HIS A 175 3.56 17.43 -3.34
CA HIS A 175 3.42 17.26 -1.89
C HIS A 175 2.06 16.68 -1.47
N CYS A 176 1.02 16.73 -2.31
CA CYS A 176 -0.28 16.14 -2.00
C CYS A 176 -0.28 14.60 -2.09
N ARG A 177 0.67 13.99 -2.80
CA ARG A 177 0.70 12.54 -3.12
C ARG A 177 2.00 11.87 -2.64
N ARG A 178 2.29 11.92 -1.33
CA ARG A 178 3.56 11.48 -0.71
C ARG A 178 3.68 9.98 -0.37
N GLY A 179 3.15 9.12 -1.25
CA GLY A 179 3.17 7.67 -1.05
C GLY A 179 2.05 7.18 -0.11
N LYS A 180 1.96 5.86 0.07
CA LYS A 180 0.82 5.21 0.75
C LYS A 180 0.77 5.50 2.26
N ASP A 181 1.92 5.54 2.93
CA ASP A 181 2.01 5.70 4.39
C ASP A 181 1.96 7.17 4.87
N ASP A 182 1.88 8.12 3.93
CA ASP A 182 1.76 9.56 4.20
C ASP A 182 0.79 10.22 3.21
N ALA A 183 -0.28 9.49 2.89
CA ALA A 183 -1.38 10.03 2.13
C ALA A 183 -1.98 11.22 2.88
N CYS A 184 -2.23 12.33 2.17
CA CYS A 184 -2.87 13.49 2.76
C CYS A 184 -4.34 13.16 3.04
N PRO A 185 -4.82 13.18 4.30
CA PRO A 185 -6.22 12.86 4.61
C PRO A 185 -7.18 13.87 3.96
N PHE A 186 -6.74 15.12 3.80
CA PHE A 186 -7.53 16.19 3.19
C PHE A 186 -7.35 16.31 1.66
N ILE A 187 -6.86 15.26 0.99
CA ILE A 187 -6.60 15.34 -0.45
C ILE A 187 -7.86 15.74 -1.22
N ASP A 188 -9.03 15.22 -0.85
CA ASP A 188 -10.29 15.50 -1.54
C ASP A 188 -10.73 16.96 -1.39
N ARG A 189 -10.46 17.61 -0.24
CA ARG A 189 -10.72 19.06 -0.05
C ARG A 189 -9.93 19.90 -1.06
N CYS A 190 -8.66 19.56 -1.25
CA CYS A 190 -7.77 20.27 -2.17
C CYS A 190 -8.05 19.94 -3.65
N TRP A 191 -8.48 18.72 -3.95
CA TRP A 191 -8.60 18.20 -5.31
C TRP A 191 -10.03 18.21 -5.88
N LYS A 192 -11.02 18.67 -5.10
CA LYS A 192 -12.45 18.71 -5.48
C LYS A 192 -12.74 19.34 -6.85
N GLU A 193 -12.07 20.44 -7.18
CA GLU A 193 -12.31 21.23 -8.41
C GLU A 193 -11.37 20.82 -9.57
N VAL A 194 -10.68 19.69 -9.46
CA VAL A 194 -9.78 19.20 -10.50
C VAL A 194 -10.59 18.51 -11.60
N PRO A 195 -10.49 18.96 -12.87
CA PRO A 195 -11.31 18.41 -13.95
C PRO A 195 -10.97 16.95 -14.26
N LYS A 196 -11.94 16.21 -14.82
CA LYS A 196 -11.69 14.90 -15.42
C LYS A 196 -10.59 14.99 -16.48
N HIS A 197 -9.72 13.99 -16.55
CA HIS A 197 -8.54 13.99 -17.42
C HIS A 197 -7.57 15.14 -17.15
N HIS A 198 -7.47 15.62 -15.90
CA HIS A 198 -6.40 16.52 -15.51
C HIS A 198 -5.02 15.91 -15.82
N VAL A 199 -4.03 16.73 -16.17
CA VAL A 199 -2.68 16.28 -16.55
C VAL A 199 -1.96 15.44 -15.48
N SER A 200 -2.39 15.54 -14.21
CA SER A 200 -1.92 14.66 -13.12
C SER A 200 -2.37 13.20 -13.23
N GLU A 201 -3.33 12.90 -14.11
CA GLU A 201 -3.78 11.55 -14.44
C GLU A 201 -2.95 10.94 -15.58
N LEU A 202 -1.99 11.65 -16.18
CA LEU A 202 -1.13 11.05 -17.20
C LEU A 202 -0.36 9.87 -16.62
N TYR A 203 -0.46 8.72 -17.29
CA TYR A 203 0.24 7.51 -16.91
C TYR A 203 1.75 7.76 -16.86
N TYR A 204 2.38 7.39 -15.75
CA TYR A 204 3.82 7.56 -15.52
C TYR A 204 4.35 9.01 -15.59
N ILE A 205 3.50 10.02 -15.43
CA ILE A 205 3.96 11.42 -15.54
C ILE A 205 4.85 11.87 -14.37
N GLY A 206 4.68 11.29 -13.18
CA GLY A 206 5.40 11.73 -11.97
C GLY A 206 5.12 13.20 -11.66
N GLY A 207 6.10 13.94 -11.12
CA GLY A 207 5.93 15.39 -10.82
C GLY A 207 5.80 16.29 -12.06
N ARG A 208 6.11 15.81 -13.26
CA ARG A 208 6.11 16.63 -14.50
C ARG A 208 4.74 17.18 -14.89
N TRP A 209 3.65 16.65 -14.34
CA TRP A 209 2.32 17.21 -14.60
C TRP A 209 2.21 18.67 -14.13
N GLU A 210 2.98 19.07 -13.10
CA GLU A 210 3.00 20.45 -12.62
C GLU A 210 3.53 21.43 -13.68
N GLU A 211 4.48 20.99 -14.50
CA GLU A 211 5.02 21.80 -15.61
C GLU A 211 3.91 22.11 -16.61
N PHE A 212 3.09 21.11 -16.97
CA PHE A 212 1.95 21.28 -17.85
C PHE A 212 0.88 22.18 -17.24
N ALA A 213 0.55 21.98 -15.96
CA ALA A 213 -0.43 22.81 -15.26
C ALA A 213 0.02 24.28 -15.18
N LYS A 214 1.30 24.54 -14.85
CA LYS A 214 1.89 25.90 -14.81
C LYS A 214 1.93 26.56 -16.19
N ALA A 215 2.09 25.77 -17.25
CA ALA A 215 2.00 26.24 -18.63
C ALA A 215 0.54 26.45 -19.12
N GLY A 216 -0.47 26.24 -18.28
CA GLY A 216 -1.88 26.44 -18.60
C GLY A 216 -2.58 25.21 -19.19
N HIS A 217 -1.87 24.10 -19.40
CA HIS A 217 -2.45 22.84 -19.87
C HIS A 217 -3.02 22.05 -18.68
N ARG A 218 -4.27 22.35 -18.30
CA ARG A 218 -4.93 21.69 -17.17
C ARG A 218 -5.41 20.28 -17.50
N THR A 219 -5.87 20.02 -18.72
CA THR A 219 -6.42 18.72 -19.13
C THR A 219 -5.63 18.09 -20.27
N ILE A 220 -5.69 16.76 -20.37
CA ILE A 220 -4.89 15.94 -21.30
C ILE A 220 -5.21 16.25 -22.77
N ASP A 221 -6.47 16.55 -23.10
CA ASP A 221 -6.90 16.96 -24.45
C ASP A 221 -6.26 18.26 -24.92
N ARG A 222 -5.84 19.11 -23.97
CA ARG A 222 -5.20 20.41 -24.22
C ARG A 222 -3.68 20.36 -24.30
N LEU A 223 -3.07 19.18 -24.20
CA LEU A 223 -1.62 19.03 -24.37
C LEU A 223 -1.20 19.36 -25.81
N PRO A 224 -0.11 20.11 -25.99
CA PRO A 224 0.40 20.43 -27.32
C PRO A 224 0.87 19.15 -28.03
N ASP A 225 0.75 19.15 -29.36
CA ASP A 225 1.26 18.06 -30.18
C ASP A 225 2.80 17.98 -30.11
N GLY A 226 3.35 16.77 -30.22
CA GLY A 226 4.80 16.54 -30.14
C GLY A 226 5.41 16.63 -28.74
N VAL A 227 4.59 16.81 -27.69
CA VAL A 227 5.09 16.82 -26.30
C VAL A 227 5.79 15.49 -25.95
N LYS A 228 6.93 15.58 -25.25
CA LYS A 228 7.69 14.39 -24.83
C LYS A 228 6.98 13.65 -23.69
N LEU A 229 6.33 12.55 -24.04
CA LEU A 229 5.66 11.64 -23.10
C LEU A 229 6.61 10.55 -22.59
N PRO A 230 6.42 10.05 -21.36
CA PRO A 230 7.36 9.12 -20.73
C PRO A 230 7.29 7.69 -21.31
N LYS A 231 6.14 7.29 -21.86
CA LYS A 231 5.86 5.91 -22.27
C LYS A 231 4.92 5.85 -23.49
N LYS A 232 4.92 4.72 -24.20
CA LYS A 232 4.01 4.45 -25.34
C LYS A 232 2.54 4.42 -24.89
N GLU A 233 2.29 3.90 -23.69
CA GLU A 233 0.98 3.81 -23.06
C GLU A 233 0.43 5.20 -22.71
N THR A 234 1.31 6.12 -22.26
CA THR A 234 0.92 7.52 -22.04
C THR A 234 0.51 8.19 -23.34
N ALA A 235 1.21 7.92 -24.44
CA ALA A 235 0.82 8.42 -25.76
C ALA A 235 -0.53 7.87 -26.21
N ARG A 236 -0.81 6.59 -25.95
CA ARG A 236 -2.12 5.97 -26.22
C ARG A 236 -3.23 6.59 -25.37
N GLN A 237 -2.99 6.85 -24.09
CA GLN A 237 -3.92 7.58 -23.23
C GLN A 237 -4.26 8.95 -23.82
N VAL A 238 -3.25 9.72 -24.22
CA VAL A 238 -3.46 11.04 -24.83
C VAL A 238 -4.31 10.94 -26.10
N ARG A 239 -4.02 9.97 -26.98
CA ARG A 239 -4.82 9.69 -28.18
C ARG A 239 -6.27 9.37 -27.83
N ALA A 240 -6.50 8.41 -26.93
CA ALA A 240 -7.84 7.99 -26.53
C ALA A 240 -8.68 9.15 -25.98
N ILE A 241 -8.06 10.04 -25.19
CA ILE A 241 -8.74 11.22 -24.63
C ILE A 241 -8.99 12.29 -25.70
N LYS A 242 -8.02 12.56 -26.59
CA LYS A 242 -8.20 13.52 -27.70
C LYS A 242 -9.25 13.08 -28.72
N GLU A 243 -9.34 11.77 -28.95
CA GLU A 243 -10.29 11.17 -29.90
C GLU A 243 -11.63 10.77 -29.24
N ASP A 244 -11.76 10.97 -27.92
CA ASP A 244 -12.91 10.57 -27.09
C ASP A 244 -13.41 9.14 -27.37
N ARG A 245 -12.46 8.22 -27.50
CA ARG A 245 -12.77 6.81 -27.81
C ARG A 245 -11.72 5.87 -27.27
N ARG A 246 -12.14 4.62 -27.10
CA ARG A 246 -11.24 3.51 -26.83
C ARG A 246 -10.26 3.31 -27.99
N ILE A 247 -8.99 3.12 -27.65
CA ILE A 247 -7.94 2.74 -28.57
C ILE A 247 -7.57 1.28 -28.33
N VAL A 248 -7.57 0.49 -29.40
CA VAL A 248 -7.11 -0.89 -29.43
C VAL A 248 -5.95 -0.97 -30.42
N GLU A 249 -4.79 -1.41 -29.95
CA GLU A 249 -3.61 -1.61 -30.77
C GLU A 249 -3.61 -3.03 -31.37
N PRO A 250 -2.96 -3.22 -32.53
CA PRO A 250 -2.72 -4.55 -33.07
C PRO A 250 -2.05 -5.49 -32.07
N GLY A 251 -2.31 -6.80 -32.21
CA GLY A 251 -1.69 -7.85 -31.40
C GLY A 251 -2.48 -8.29 -30.16
N LEU A 252 -3.57 -7.61 -29.79
CA LEU A 252 -4.43 -8.03 -28.66
C LEU A 252 -4.91 -9.48 -28.83
N GLY A 253 -5.43 -9.84 -30.01
CA GLY A 253 -5.89 -11.20 -30.30
C GLY A 253 -4.80 -12.25 -30.12
N ALA A 254 -3.63 -12.04 -30.72
CA ALA A 254 -2.49 -12.95 -30.62
C ALA A 254 -2.00 -13.11 -29.16
N ALA A 255 -2.03 -12.03 -28.36
CA ALA A 255 -1.68 -12.10 -26.94
C ALA A 255 -2.68 -12.95 -26.13
N LEU A 256 -3.97 -12.89 -26.47
CA LEU A 256 -5.03 -13.66 -25.80
C LEU A 256 -5.08 -15.13 -26.27
N GLU A 257 -4.74 -15.42 -27.53
CA GLU A 257 -4.67 -16.78 -28.09
C GLU A 257 -3.61 -17.67 -27.41
N ALA A 258 -2.61 -17.05 -26.78
CA ALA A 258 -1.61 -17.77 -26.00
C ALA A 258 -2.20 -18.43 -24.74
N TRP A 259 -3.36 -17.99 -24.26
CA TRP A 259 -4.02 -18.52 -23.05
C TRP A 259 -4.91 -19.72 -23.41
N ARG A 260 -4.29 -20.91 -23.48
CA ARG A 260 -4.94 -22.16 -23.84
C ARG A 260 -5.71 -22.77 -22.68
N GLY A 261 -6.88 -23.33 -22.99
CA GLY A 261 -7.81 -23.85 -22.00
C GLY A 261 -7.48 -25.29 -21.55
N PRO A 262 -7.91 -25.70 -20.35
CA PRO A 262 -8.79 -24.95 -19.44
C PRO A 262 -8.09 -23.75 -18.77
N VAL A 263 -8.68 -22.56 -18.85
CA VAL A 263 -8.11 -21.35 -18.25
C VAL A 263 -8.73 -21.13 -16.88
N ALA A 264 -7.93 -20.83 -15.87
CA ALA A 264 -8.38 -20.39 -14.56
C ALA A 264 -7.82 -19.02 -14.22
N CYS A 265 -8.56 -18.22 -13.44
CA CYS A 265 -8.09 -16.98 -12.84
C CYS A 265 -7.71 -17.24 -11.39
N LEU A 266 -6.56 -16.74 -10.92
CA LEU A 266 -6.07 -16.89 -9.55
C LEU A 266 -5.85 -15.52 -8.92
N ASP A 267 -6.25 -15.40 -7.66
CA ASP A 267 -5.99 -14.26 -6.80
C ASP A 267 -5.65 -14.72 -5.38
N PHE A 268 -4.77 -13.99 -4.70
CA PHE A 268 -4.40 -14.22 -3.30
C PHE A 268 -4.66 -12.99 -2.46
N GLU A 269 -5.07 -13.21 -1.22
CA GLU A 269 -5.02 -12.20 -0.17
C GLU A 269 -3.94 -12.55 0.85
N THR A 270 -3.17 -11.54 1.25
CA THR A 270 -2.02 -11.68 2.15
C THR A 270 -2.19 -10.89 3.43
N THR A 271 -1.48 -11.34 4.46
CA THR A 271 -1.25 -10.57 5.68
C THR A 271 0.25 -10.38 5.91
N SER A 272 0.59 -9.29 6.58
CA SER A 272 1.96 -9.02 7.02
C SER A 272 1.95 -8.37 8.38
N SER A 273 2.84 -8.80 9.26
CA SER A 273 2.95 -8.29 10.64
C SER A 273 4.38 -7.83 10.91
N ALA A 274 4.54 -6.80 11.74
CA ALA A 274 5.84 -6.30 12.15
C ALA A 274 6.62 -7.36 12.94
N ILE A 275 5.91 -8.08 13.82
CA ILE A 275 6.46 -9.20 14.59
C ILE A 275 6.00 -10.50 13.90
N PRO A 276 6.91 -11.29 13.30
CA PRO A 276 6.53 -12.51 12.62
C PRO A 276 6.03 -13.57 13.61
N ARG A 277 4.95 -14.26 13.24
CA ARG A 277 4.26 -15.22 14.11
C ARG A 277 4.63 -16.68 13.83
N TYR A 278 4.77 -17.03 12.56
CA TYR A 278 4.91 -18.42 12.12
C TYR A 278 6.36 -18.77 11.81
N ALA A 279 6.75 -20.01 12.06
CA ALA A 279 8.12 -20.46 11.89
C ALA A 279 8.65 -20.14 10.48
N GLY A 280 9.84 -19.54 10.42
CA GLY A 280 10.49 -19.14 9.17
C GLY A 280 10.05 -17.80 8.59
N CYS A 281 8.95 -17.20 9.07
CA CYS A 281 8.51 -15.88 8.61
C CYS A 281 9.40 -14.76 9.17
N THR A 282 9.52 -13.69 8.39
CA THR A 282 10.31 -12.48 8.67
C THR A 282 9.39 -11.26 8.89
N PRO A 283 9.88 -10.18 9.54
CA PRO A 283 9.11 -8.94 9.71
C PRO A 283 8.55 -8.38 8.40
N TRP A 284 7.26 -8.00 8.42
CA TRP A 284 6.50 -7.49 7.28
C TRP A 284 6.47 -8.37 6.03
N GLU A 285 6.83 -9.65 6.16
CA GLU A 285 6.69 -10.61 5.07
C GLU A 285 5.21 -10.76 4.70
N GLN A 286 4.92 -10.68 3.40
CA GLN A 286 3.59 -10.94 2.86
C GLN A 286 3.37 -12.45 2.85
N MET A 287 2.45 -12.93 3.69
CA MET A 287 2.08 -14.33 3.78
C MET A 287 0.69 -14.53 3.19
N PRO A 288 0.50 -15.45 2.21
CA PRO A 288 -0.82 -15.76 1.68
C PRO A 288 -1.66 -16.45 2.75
N VAL A 289 -2.90 -15.99 2.90
CA VAL A 289 -3.85 -16.49 3.90
C VAL A 289 -5.24 -16.74 3.32
N GLN A 290 -5.46 -16.37 2.06
CA GLN A 290 -6.68 -16.66 1.33
C GLN A 290 -6.36 -16.72 -0.16
N PHE A 291 -7.14 -17.51 -0.91
CA PHE A 291 -7.13 -17.49 -2.37
C PHE A 291 -8.53 -17.67 -2.94
N SER A 292 -8.69 -17.25 -4.19
CA SER A 292 -9.81 -17.60 -5.05
C SER A 292 -9.27 -18.15 -6.38
N VAL A 293 -9.96 -19.14 -6.95
CA VAL A 293 -9.70 -19.70 -8.28
C VAL A 293 -11.00 -19.83 -9.05
N ASP A 294 -11.09 -19.18 -10.21
CA ASP A 294 -12.28 -19.19 -11.05
C ASP A 294 -11.99 -19.65 -12.48
N TYR A 295 -12.67 -20.70 -12.93
CA TYR A 295 -12.43 -21.26 -14.27
C TYR A 295 -13.27 -20.57 -15.35
N GLU A 296 -12.65 -20.38 -16.51
CA GLU A 296 -13.37 -20.14 -17.76
C GLU A 296 -14.18 -21.40 -18.12
N VAL A 297 -15.50 -21.23 -18.18
CA VAL A 297 -16.45 -22.26 -18.62
C VAL A 297 -17.34 -21.66 -19.69
N ALA A 298 -17.87 -22.49 -20.59
CA ALA A 298 -18.90 -22.04 -21.52
C ALA A 298 -20.08 -21.43 -20.74
N ARG A 299 -20.68 -20.34 -21.25
CA ARG A 299 -21.78 -19.62 -20.56
C ARG A 299 -22.97 -20.52 -20.19
N SER A 300 -23.14 -21.65 -20.86
CA SER A 300 -24.19 -22.64 -20.60
C SER A 300 -23.87 -23.64 -19.48
N LEU A 301 -22.63 -23.67 -18.98
CA LEU A 301 -22.19 -24.58 -17.93
C LEU A 301 -22.18 -23.89 -16.56
N PRO A 302 -22.38 -24.63 -15.46
CA PRO A 302 -22.24 -24.09 -14.12
C PRO A 302 -20.85 -23.48 -13.90
N ARG A 303 -20.81 -22.38 -13.14
CA ARG A 303 -19.56 -21.77 -12.68
C ARG A 303 -18.74 -22.79 -11.90
N ARG A 304 -17.46 -22.92 -12.24
CA ARG A 304 -16.48 -23.75 -11.52
C ARG A 304 -15.54 -22.83 -10.75
N HIS A 305 -15.71 -22.79 -9.43
CA HIS A 305 -15.02 -21.89 -8.51
C HIS A 305 -14.53 -22.64 -7.28
N PHE A 306 -13.35 -22.26 -6.79
CA PHE A 306 -12.75 -22.75 -5.55
C PHE A 306 -12.24 -21.56 -4.74
N ALA A 307 -12.41 -21.60 -3.42
CA ALA A 307 -11.85 -20.60 -2.52
C ALA A 307 -11.42 -21.24 -1.20
N TRP A 308 -10.44 -20.62 -0.57
CA TRP A 308 -9.96 -21.00 0.76
C TRP A 308 -9.55 -19.75 1.54
N ILE A 309 -9.74 -19.76 2.85
CA ILE A 309 -9.37 -18.65 3.74
C ILE A 309 -8.94 -19.20 5.10
N ALA A 310 -7.92 -18.60 5.69
CA ALA A 310 -7.42 -18.91 7.02
C ALA A 310 -8.44 -18.48 8.08
N GLU A 311 -8.86 -19.42 8.92
CA GLU A 311 -9.87 -19.15 9.93
C GLU A 311 -9.27 -19.05 11.34
N ASP A 312 -8.23 -19.81 11.65
CA ASP A 312 -7.73 -19.93 13.01
C ASP A 312 -6.31 -19.39 13.17
N SER A 313 -5.79 -19.62 14.36
CA SER A 313 -4.52 -19.12 14.83
C SER A 313 -3.34 -20.02 14.47
N ALA A 314 -3.59 -21.20 13.88
CA ALA A 314 -2.58 -22.10 13.38
C ALA A 314 -1.88 -21.52 12.15
N ASP A 315 -0.79 -22.15 11.73
CA ASP A 315 -0.09 -21.80 10.50
C ASP A 315 -0.97 -22.14 9.28
N PRO A 316 -1.42 -21.15 8.49
CA PRO A 316 -2.35 -21.40 7.40
C PRO A 316 -1.69 -22.04 6.18
N ARG A 317 -0.36 -21.95 6.06
CA ARG A 317 0.36 -22.25 4.81
C ARG A 317 0.21 -23.71 4.35
N PRO A 318 0.30 -24.74 5.22
CA PRO A 318 0.11 -26.13 4.80
C PRO A 318 -1.29 -26.43 4.28
N ALA A 319 -2.33 -25.93 4.96
CA ALA A 319 -3.73 -26.16 4.56
C ALA A 319 -4.07 -25.39 3.28
N LEU A 320 -3.63 -24.14 3.18
CA LEU A 320 -3.78 -23.30 1.99
C LEU A 320 -3.11 -23.95 0.77
N ALA A 321 -1.84 -24.36 0.90
CA ALA A 321 -1.09 -24.97 -0.20
C ALA A 321 -1.77 -26.23 -0.73
N LYS A 322 -2.26 -27.10 0.16
CA LYS A 322 -3.00 -28.31 -0.24
C LYS A 322 -4.28 -27.98 -1.00
N ALA A 323 -5.06 -27.02 -0.50
CA ALA A 323 -6.31 -26.60 -1.15
C ALA A 323 -6.05 -25.95 -2.51
N LEU A 324 -4.98 -25.16 -2.63
CA LEU A 324 -4.59 -24.50 -3.87
C LEU A 324 -4.15 -25.51 -4.94
N VAL A 325 -3.33 -26.50 -4.57
CA VAL A 325 -2.90 -27.57 -5.49
C VAL A 325 -4.10 -28.31 -6.07
N GLU A 326 -5.11 -28.59 -5.23
CA GLU A 326 -6.36 -29.21 -5.71
C GLU A 326 -7.15 -28.27 -6.63
N ALA A 327 -7.31 -27.01 -6.24
CA ALA A 327 -8.07 -26.02 -7.00
C ALA A 327 -7.50 -25.76 -8.41
N CYS A 328 -6.18 -25.81 -8.57
CA CYS A 328 -5.47 -25.53 -9.83
C CYS A 328 -5.14 -26.77 -10.67
N ARG A 329 -5.58 -27.97 -10.25
CA ARG A 329 -5.20 -29.27 -10.85
C ARG A 329 -5.51 -29.37 -12.35
N ASP A 330 -6.65 -28.85 -12.78
CA ASP A 330 -7.15 -29.04 -14.16
C ASP A 330 -6.87 -27.85 -15.08
N ALA A 331 -6.29 -26.76 -14.59
CA ALA A 331 -6.00 -25.60 -15.41
C ALA A 331 -4.79 -25.87 -16.33
N GLU A 332 -4.87 -25.54 -17.62
CA GLU A 332 -3.70 -25.50 -18.50
C GLU A 332 -3.01 -24.12 -18.40
N THR A 333 -3.80 -23.05 -18.34
CA THR A 333 -3.32 -21.68 -18.14
C THR A 333 -3.93 -21.09 -16.87
N ILE A 334 -3.12 -20.44 -16.04
CA ILE A 334 -3.58 -19.71 -14.86
C ILE A 334 -3.30 -18.22 -15.08
N VAL A 335 -4.33 -17.40 -15.09
CA VAL A 335 -4.24 -15.96 -15.33
C VAL A 335 -4.35 -15.22 -14.00
N ALA A 336 -3.44 -14.28 -13.76
CA ALA A 336 -3.54 -13.35 -12.65
C ALA A 336 -3.47 -11.91 -13.15
N TRP A 337 -4.04 -10.97 -12.39
CA TRP A 337 -3.88 -9.55 -12.65
C TRP A 337 -2.70 -9.03 -11.85
N TYR A 338 -1.53 -8.90 -12.48
CA TYR A 338 -0.22 -8.65 -11.83
C TYR A 338 0.45 -9.89 -11.24
N ALA A 339 0.60 -10.93 -12.08
CA ALA A 339 1.18 -12.25 -11.78
C ALA A 339 2.48 -12.27 -10.94
N SER A 340 3.26 -11.18 -10.91
CA SER A 340 4.45 -11.09 -10.07
C SER A 340 4.12 -11.23 -8.58
N PHE A 341 2.96 -10.75 -8.14
CA PHE A 341 2.51 -10.88 -6.75
C PHE A 341 2.13 -12.34 -6.43
N GLU A 342 1.32 -12.98 -7.27
CA GLU A 342 0.90 -14.37 -7.08
C GLU A 342 2.10 -15.33 -7.15
N LYS A 343 3.09 -15.06 -8.02
CA LYS A 343 4.37 -15.81 -8.02
C LYS A 343 5.12 -15.69 -6.69
N ALA A 344 5.10 -14.51 -6.06
CA ALA A 344 5.71 -14.34 -4.74
C ALA A 344 4.97 -15.16 -3.68
N CYS A 345 3.64 -15.18 -3.71
CA CYS A 345 2.81 -16.03 -2.83
C CYS A 345 3.12 -17.53 -3.04
N LEU A 346 3.21 -17.99 -4.30
CA LEU A 346 3.56 -19.38 -4.62
C LEU A 346 4.95 -19.75 -4.10
N LYS A 347 5.95 -18.89 -4.28
CA LYS A 347 7.31 -19.11 -3.73
C LYS A 347 7.32 -19.14 -2.21
N HIS A 348 6.53 -18.29 -1.57
CA HIS A 348 6.36 -18.33 -0.12
C HIS A 348 5.83 -19.70 0.33
N LEU A 349 4.78 -20.21 -0.34
CA LEU A 349 4.21 -21.53 -0.04
C LEU A 349 5.18 -22.68 -0.34
N GLN A 350 5.96 -22.61 -1.43
CA GLN A 350 6.99 -23.61 -1.76
C GLN A 350 8.02 -23.75 -0.63
N ASN A 351 8.48 -22.62 -0.09
CA ASN A 351 9.43 -22.58 1.02
C ASN A 351 8.82 -23.07 2.34
N ALA A 352 7.56 -22.71 2.61
CA ALA A 352 6.86 -23.07 3.83
C ALA A 352 6.39 -24.53 3.86
N VAL A 353 6.13 -25.13 2.69
CA VAL A 353 5.57 -26.48 2.55
C VAL A 353 6.39 -27.29 1.54
N PRO A 354 7.63 -27.71 1.88
CA PRO A 354 8.52 -28.38 0.93
C PRO A 354 7.93 -29.64 0.29
N ALA A 355 7.01 -30.33 0.98
CA ALA A 355 6.31 -31.51 0.49
C ALA A 355 5.40 -31.25 -0.73
N LEU A 356 4.99 -29.99 -0.97
CA LEU A 356 4.16 -29.57 -2.11
C LEU A 356 4.91 -28.62 -3.06
N ALA A 357 6.23 -28.45 -2.89
CA ALA A 357 6.99 -27.45 -3.63
C ALA A 357 6.98 -27.70 -5.15
N ARG A 358 6.95 -28.97 -5.58
CA ARG A 358 6.90 -29.31 -7.01
C ARG A 358 5.55 -28.94 -7.63
N GLU A 359 4.46 -29.25 -6.95
CA GLU A 359 3.10 -28.94 -7.40
C GLU A 359 2.85 -27.44 -7.42
N LEU A 360 3.39 -26.71 -6.44
CA LEU A 360 3.31 -25.24 -6.40
C LEU A 360 4.17 -24.57 -7.47
N LEU A 361 5.33 -25.16 -7.82
CA LEU A 361 6.16 -24.69 -8.94
C LEU A 361 5.44 -24.89 -10.28
N ASP A 362 4.77 -26.03 -10.47
CA ASP A 362 3.97 -26.29 -11.68
C ASP A 362 2.85 -25.24 -11.87
N ILE A 363 2.18 -24.83 -10.77
CA ILE A 363 1.22 -23.72 -10.79
C ILE A 363 1.90 -22.40 -11.18
N GLU A 364 3.11 -22.13 -10.65
CA GLU A 364 3.88 -20.92 -10.96
C GLU A 364 4.26 -20.85 -12.45
N GLU A 365 4.66 -21.98 -13.04
CA GLU A 365 5.07 -22.08 -14.44
C GLU A 365 3.90 -21.90 -15.42
N ARG A 366 2.68 -22.30 -15.03
CA ARG A 366 1.44 -22.06 -15.78
C ARG A 366 0.87 -20.64 -15.63
N LEU A 367 1.46 -19.80 -14.77
CA LEU A 367 0.94 -18.48 -14.45
C LEU A 367 1.34 -17.42 -15.50
N VAL A 368 0.32 -16.77 -16.09
CA VAL A 368 0.43 -15.66 -17.05
C VAL A 368 -0.18 -14.37 -16.48
N ASP A 369 0.30 -13.22 -16.97
CA ASP A 369 -0.11 -11.90 -16.48
C ASP A 369 -1.04 -11.18 -17.46
N ALA A 370 -2.25 -10.86 -17.02
CA ALA A 370 -3.22 -10.10 -17.82
C ALA A 370 -2.88 -8.60 -17.90
N LEU A 371 -2.18 -8.05 -16.90
CA LEU A 371 -1.91 -6.61 -16.83
C LEU A 371 -1.10 -6.10 -18.02
N PRO A 372 0.03 -6.74 -18.43
CA PRO A 372 0.77 -6.33 -19.62
C PRO A 372 -0.07 -6.42 -20.90
N VAL A 373 -0.94 -7.43 -21.04
CA VAL A 373 -1.79 -7.57 -22.23
C VAL A 373 -2.73 -6.38 -22.37
N VAL A 374 -3.38 -5.96 -21.29
CA VAL A 374 -4.23 -4.77 -21.32
C VAL A 374 -3.40 -3.51 -21.52
N ARG A 375 -2.35 -3.33 -20.71
CA ARG A 375 -1.50 -2.14 -20.72
C ARG A 375 -0.87 -1.89 -22.09
N ASP A 376 -0.47 -2.95 -22.79
CA ASP A 376 0.26 -2.85 -24.04
C ASP A 376 -0.65 -2.73 -25.26
N HIS A 377 -1.94 -3.09 -25.16
CA HIS A 377 -2.82 -3.17 -26.33
C HIS A 377 -4.12 -2.36 -26.25
N ILE A 378 -4.57 -1.89 -25.09
CA ILE A 378 -5.86 -1.19 -24.99
C ILE A 378 -5.77 0.01 -24.04
N TYR A 379 -6.49 1.07 -24.38
CA TYR A 379 -6.76 2.16 -23.44
C TYR A 379 -8.17 2.72 -23.68
N ASP A 380 -8.96 2.79 -22.61
CA ASP A 380 -10.26 3.44 -22.60
C ASP A 380 -10.15 4.76 -21.80
N PRO A 381 -10.77 5.88 -22.24
CA PRO A 381 -10.75 7.13 -21.45
C PRO A 381 -11.13 6.93 -19.98
N GLU A 382 -12.05 6.00 -19.68
CA GLU A 382 -12.46 5.68 -18.29
C GLU A 382 -11.39 4.96 -17.46
N PHE A 383 -10.23 4.59 -18.03
CA PHE A 383 -9.10 4.07 -17.24
C PHE A 383 -8.47 5.14 -16.34
N ARG A 384 -8.73 6.44 -16.61
CA ARG A 384 -8.30 7.57 -15.75
C ARG A 384 -6.84 7.47 -15.30
N GLY A 385 -5.95 7.15 -16.24
CA GLY A 385 -4.50 7.09 -16.01
C GLY A 385 -3.97 5.86 -15.29
N GLY A 386 -4.79 4.84 -15.06
CA GLY A 386 -4.38 3.63 -14.34
C GLY A 386 -4.82 2.35 -15.03
N PHE A 387 -4.07 1.28 -14.76
CA PHE A 387 -4.35 -0.06 -15.26
C PHE A 387 -4.57 -1.05 -14.11
N SER A 388 -5.04 -0.59 -12.94
CA SER A 388 -5.51 -1.54 -11.92
C SER A 388 -6.79 -2.21 -12.41
N ILE A 389 -7.07 -3.44 -11.97
CA ILE A 389 -8.30 -4.14 -12.36
C ILE A 389 -9.54 -3.35 -11.96
N LYS A 390 -9.51 -2.70 -10.79
CA LYS A 390 -10.55 -1.78 -10.28
C LYS A 390 -10.83 -0.58 -11.18
N LYS A 391 -9.92 -0.24 -12.10
CA LYS A 391 -10.12 0.80 -13.12
C LYS A 391 -10.50 0.21 -14.48
N VAL A 392 -9.89 -0.90 -14.85
CA VAL A 392 -10.08 -1.51 -16.18
C VAL A 392 -11.39 -2.28 -16.27
N GLN A 393 -11.70 -3.12 -15.28
CA GLN A 393 -12.89 -3.98 -15.30
C GLN A 393 -14.17 -3.15 -15.38
N PRO A 394 -14.41 -2.12 -14.53
CA PRO A 394 -15.65 -1.34 -14.62
C PRO A 394 -15.77 -0.55 -15.93
N ALA A 395 -14.64 -0.16 -16.54
CA ALA A 395 -14.63 0.56 -17.81
C ALA A 395 -15.01 -0.33 -19.02
N LEU A 396 -14.58 -1.59 -19.01
CA LEU A 396 -14.77 -2.53 -20.12
C LEU A 396 -15.97 -3.47 -19.95
N VAL A 397 -16.28 -3.87 -18.73
CA VAL A 397 -17.36 -4.82 -18.37
C VAL A 397 -18.38 -4.10 -17.49
N ARG A 398 -19.19 -3.24 -18.10
CA ARG A 398 -20.11 -2.33 -17.40
C ARG A 398 -21.32 -3.03 -16.78
N GLU A 399 -21.54 -4.29 -17.13
CA GLU A 399 -22.63 -5.13 -16.66
C GLU A 399 -22.38 -5.70 -15.26
N LEU A 400 -21.13 -5.70 -14.81
CA LEU A 400 -20.77 -6.13 -13.45
C LEU A 400 -20.94 -4.97 -12.45
N PRO A 401 -21.24 -5.27 -11.17
CA PRO A 401 -21.26 -4.26 -10.13
C PRO A 401 -19.88 -3.60 -9.99
N GLY A 402 -19.86 -2.35 -9.55
CA GLY A 402 -18.64 -1.66 -9.17
C GLY A 402 -18.08 -2.18 -7.85
N TYR A 403 -16.80 -1.92 -7.59
CA TYR A 403 -16.16 -2.31 -6.33
C TYR A 403 -16.76 -1.58 -5.10
N ASP A 404 -17.42 -0.45 -5.32
CA ASP A 404 -18.09 0.37 -4.31
C ASP A 404 -19.35 -0.29 -3.72
N THR A 405 -19.86 -1.38 -4.34
CA THR A 405 -21.00 -2.14 -3.81
C THR A 405 -20.62 -3.14 -2.72
N PHE A 406 -19.32 -3.41 -2.54
CA PHE A 406 -18.84 -4.37 -1.56
C PHE A 406 -18.48 -3.69 -0.25
N GLU A 407 -18.65 -4.44 0.84
CA GLU A 407 -18.26 -4.03 2.20
C GLU A 407 -16.74 -3.89 2.35
N ILE A 408 -15.97 -4.72 1.62
CA ILE A 408 -14.52 -4.60 1.51
C ILE A 408 -14.20 -4.10 0.10
N GLN A 409 -13.55 -2.95 0.02
CA GLN A 409 -13.25 -2.30 -1.26
C GLN A 409 -11.75 -2.22 -1.52
N GLU A 410 -10.90 -2.42 -0.51
CA GLU A 410 -9.46 -2.25 -0.58
C GLU A 410 -8.68 -3.37 0.11
N GLY A 411 -7.57 -3.80 -0.51
CA GLY A 411 -6.77 -4.94 -0.04
C GLY A 411 -6.15 -4.74 1.34
N MET A 412 -5.83 -3.50 1.74
CA MET A 412 -5.33 -3.25 3.10
C MET A 412 -6.42 -3.50 4.16
N THR A 413 -7.67 -3.16 3.87
CA THR A 413 -8.81 -3.47 4.74
C THR A 413 -9.05 -4.98 4.81
N ALA A 414 -8.95 -5.68 3.67
CA ALA A 414 -9.00 -7.14 3.62
C ALA A 414 -7.92 -7.76 4.52
N SER A 415 -6.67 -7.30 4.39
CA SER A 415 -5.54 -7.76 5.20
C SER A 415 -5.77 -7.59 6.71
N VAL A 416 -6.26 -6.44 7.15
CA VAL A 416 -6.57 -6.21 8.58
C VAL A 416 -7.68 -7.12 9.07
N ARG A 417 -8.75 -7.28 8.29
CA ARG A 417 -9.87 -8.17 8.66
C ARG A 417 -9.45 -9.64 8.68
N LEU A 418 -8.54 -10.06 7.79
CA LEU A 418 -7.90 -11.37 7.82
C LEU A 418 -7.06 -11.58 9.09
N LYS A 419 -6.25 -10.59 9.49
CA LYS A 419 -5.51 -10.66 10.76
C LYS A 419 -6.44 -10.86 11.95
N LYS A 420 -7.55 -10.12 12.02
CA LYS A 420 -8.57 -10.25 13.07
C LYS A 420 -9.15 -11.66 13.11
N LEU A 421 -9.51 -12.20 11.93
CA LEU A 421 -10.04 -13.55 11.78
C LEU A 421 -9.04 -14.61 12.31
N MET A 422 -7.78 -14.51 11.91
CA MET A 422 -6.70 -15.44 12.28
C MET A 422 -6.24 -15.31 13.74
N ARG A 423 -6.35 -14.13 14.34
CA ARG A 423 -6.00 -13.92 15.77
C ARG A 423 -7.09 -14.48 16.69
N GLY A 424 -8.29 -14.73 16.18
CA GLY A 424 -9.43 -15.07 17.03
C GLY A 424 -9.72 -13.96 18.05
N GLU A 425 -9.46 -12.71 17.67
CA GLU A 425 -9.79 -11.53 18.49
C GLU A 425 -11.28 -11.62 18.90
N PRO A 426 -11.67 -11.10 20.09
CA PRO A 426 -13.01 -11.29 20.64
C PRO A 426 -14.07 -10.55 19.80
N SER A 427 -14.45 -11.15 18.69
CA SER A 427 -15.63 -10.82 17.88
C SER A 427 -16.75 -11.78 18.28
N LEU A 428 -18.00 -11.31 18.35
CA LEU A 428 -19.14 -12.22 18.49
C LEU A 428 -19.12 -13.24 17.33
N PRO A 429 -19.54 -14.50 17.53
CA PRO A 429 -19.55 -15.50 16.45
C PRO A 429 -20.23 -15.04 15.16
N ALA A 430 -21.29 -14.24 15.28
CA ALA A 430 -21.98 -13.63 14.15
C ALA A 430 -21.14 -12.59 13.38
N ASP A 431 -20.29 -11.82 14.07
CA ASP A 431 -19.38 -10.87 13.44
C ASP A 431 -18.26 -11.59 12.68
N ARG A 432 -17.77 -12.69 13.24
CA ARG A 432 -16.76 -13.53 12.60
C ARG A 432 -17.26 -14.12 11.28
N GLU A 433 -18.46 -14.68 11.27
CA GLU A 433 -19.07 -15.23 10.05
C GLU A 433 -19.35 -14.14 9.01
N ARG A 434 -19.78 -12.96 9.46
CA ARG A 434 -19.96 -11.79 8.58
C ARG A 434 -18.63 -11.41 7.90
N ILE A 435 -17.59 -11.17 8.68
CA ILE A 435 -16.25 -10.79 8.16
C ILE A 435 -15.75 -11.86 7.18
N ARG A 436 -15.92 -13.14 7.53
CA ARG A 436 -15.51 -14.27 6.69
C ARG A 436 -16.23 -14.25 5.34
N ARG A 437 -17.54 -14.04 5.32
CA ARG A 437 -18.33 -13.96 4.09
C ARG A 437 -17.88 -12.78 3.23
N ASP A 438 -17.71 -11.60 3.83
CA ASP A 438 -17.35 -10.38 3.08
C ASP A 438 -15.93 -10.50 2.48
N LEU A 439 -14.99 -11.14 3.19
CA LEU A 439 -13.64 -11.46 2.67
C LEU A 439 -13.68 -12.46 1.52
N LEU A 440 -14.50 -13.51 1.63
CA LEU A 440 -14.69 -14.46 0.53
C LEU A 440 -15.29 -13.77 -0.70
N GLU A 441 -16.31 -12.93 -0.51
CA GLU A 441 -16.98 -12.22 -1.59
C GLU A 441 -16.02 -11.29 -2.34
N TYR A 442 -15.19 -10.52 -1.62
CA TYR A 442 -14.19 -9.63 -2.19
C TYR A 442 -13.17 -10.37 -3.07
N CYS A 443 -12.46 -11.36 -2.52
CA CYS A 443 -11.44 -12.12 -3.26
C CYS A 443 -12.06 -12.95 -4.41
N ASN A 444 -13.28 -13.45 -4.20
CA ASN A 444 -14.05 -14.13 -5.24
C ASN A 444 -14.33 -13.20 -6.42
N PHE A 445 -14.76 -11.97 -6.13
CA PHE A 445 -15.07 -10.98 -7.15
C PHE A 445 -13.85 -10.61 -7.99
N ASP A 446 -12.64 -10.54 -7.42
CA ASP A 446 -11.42 -10.26 -8.20
C ASP A 446 -11.16 -11.33 -9.27
N THR A 447 -11.29 -12.61 -8.94
CA THR A 447 -11.15 -13.69 -9.94
C THR A 447 -12.30 -13.76 -10.95
N PHE A 448 -13.54 -13.53 -10.50
CA PHE A 448 -14.71 -13.52 -11.37
C PHE A 448 -14.67 -12.33 -12.35
N GLY A 449 -14.35 -11.14 -11.83
CA GLY A 449 -14.19 -9.91 -12.61
C GLY A 449 -13.06 -10.03 -13.62
N LEU A 450 -11.94 -10.65 -13.25
CA LEU A 450 -10.85 -10.95 -14.18
C LEU A 450 -11.32 -11.90 -15.30
N ARG A 451 -12.06 -12.96 -14.96
CA ARG A 451 -12.60 -13.89 -15.96
C ARG A 451 -13.52 -13.19 -16.97
N GLU A 452 -14.49 -12.41 -16.49
CA GLU A 452 -15.40 -11.68 -17.39
C GLU A 452 -14.65 -10.64 -18.23
N LEU A 453 -13.61 -10.01 -17.66
CA LEU A 453 -12.73 -9.10 -18.39
C LEU A 453 -11.98 -9.81 -19.51
N ILE A 454 -11.44 -11.02 -19.29
CA ILE A 454 -10.79 -11.82 -20.34
C ILE A 454 -11.78 -12.11 -21.48
N GLY A 455 -13.00 -12.54 -21.13
CA GLY A 455 -14.09 -12.74 -22.10
C GLY A 455 -14.34 -11.48 -22.92
N LYS A 456 -14.41 -10.32 -22.26
CA LYS A 456 -14.62 -9.04 -22.93
C LYS A 456 -13.45 -8.62 -23.84
N LEU A 457 -12.22 -8.87 -23.42
CA LEU A 457 -11.04 -8.59 -24.23
C LEU A 457 -11.01 -9.45 -25.50
N ARG A 458 -11.45 -10.71 -25.42
CA ARG A 458 -11.60 -11.59 -26.60
C ARG A 458 -12.68 -11.08 -27.55
N GLU A 459 -13.83 -10.61 -27.03
CA GLU A 459 -14.86 -9.96 -27.85
C GLU A 459 -14.32 -8.72 -28.58
N ILE A 460 -13.57 -7.87 -27.87
CA ILE A 460 -12.96 -6.66 -28.45
C ILE A 460 -11.92 -7.03 -29.53
N ALA A 461 -11.12 -8.07 -29.29
CA ALA A 461 -10.11 -8.53 -30.25
C ALA A 461 -10.73 -9.12 -31.54
N ALA A 462 -11.92 -9.72 -31.44
CA ALA A 462 -12.64 -10.29 -32.57
C ALA A 462 -13.46 -9.26 -33.38
N ALA A 463 -13.74 -8.09 -32.80
CA ALA A 463 -14.48 -7.03 -33.49
C ALA A 463 -13.64 -6.43 -34.64
N PRO A 464 -14.25 -6.08 -35.78
CA PRO A 464 -13.54 -5.33 -36.84
C PRO A 464 -12.98 -4.04 -36.26
N THR A 465 -11.69 -3.77 -36.49
CA THR A 465 -11.08 -2.50 -36.06
C THR A 465 -11.73 -1.37 -36.88
N PRO A 466 -12.34 -0.35 -36.23
CA PRO A 466 -12.96 0.77 -36.93
C PRO A 466 -11.95 1.70 -37.61
#